data_AF-A0A8C5VMB8-F1
#
_entry.id   AF-A0A8C5VMB8-F1
#
_cell.length_a   1.000
_cell.length_b   1.000
_cell.length_c   1.000
_cell.angle_alpha   90.00
_cell.angle_beta   90.00
_cell.angle_gamma   90.00
#
_symmetry.space_group_name_H-M   'P 1'
#
loop_
_entity.id
_entity.type
_entity.pdbx_description
1 polymer ?
#
loop_
_entity_poly.entity_id
_entity_poly.type
_entity_poly.pdbx_seq_one_letter_code
_entity_poly.pdbx_strand_id
1 'polypeptide(L)'
;EMSKHCFLGFLVSFFLTVVLGAQPTHASLKPQRVQFQSRNFHNILHWQPGRALIGNSSVYFVQYKMYGERQWKSKKDCWGIQELFCDLTDETSDIQEPYYGRVRTASGGSHSGWSMTQRFTPWWERAKGV
;
A
#
# COMPACT_ATOMS: atom_id res chain seq x y z
N GLU A 1 -60.81 -2.06 -41.00
CA GLU A 1 -60.95 -3.53 -40.92
C GLU A 1 -60.07 -4.06 -39.81
N MET A 2 -60.72 -4.64 -38.81
CA MET A 2 -60.16 -5.08 -37.54
C MET A 2 -59.53 -6.46 -37.68
N SER A 3 -58.43 -6.75 -36.97
CA SER A 3 -58.37 -7.96 -36.17
C SER A 3 -57.30 -7.86 -35.09
N LYS A 4 -57.61 -8.46 -33.95
CA LYS A 4 -57.11 -8.20 -32.61
C LYS A 4 -56.86 -9.57 -31.96
N HIS A 5 -55.77 -9.69 -31.20
CA HIS A 5 -55.43 -10.77 -30.24
C HIS A 5 -54.75 -12.02 -30.86
N CYS A 6 -53.77 -12.70 -30.25
CA CYS A 6 -53.58 -13.00 -28.83
C CYS A 6 -52.11 -13.06 -28.41
N PHE A 7 -51.90 -12.68 -27.14
CA PHE A 7 -50.71 -12.82 -26.32
C PHE A 7 -50.19 -14.27 -26.28
N LEU A 8 -48.88 -14.46 -26.49
CA LEU A 8 -48.12 -15.49 -25.75
C LEU A 8 -46.59 -15.25 -25.88
N GLY A 9 -45.89 -15.25 -24.74
CA GLY A 9 -44.46 -15.54 -24.70
C GLY A 9 -43.54 -14.36 -24.43
N PHE A 10 -43.43 -13.97 -23.16
CA PHE A 10 -42.38 -13.09 -22.65
C PHE A 10 -41.05 -13.86 -22.66
N LEU A 11 -40.17 -13.62 -23.64
CA LEU A 11 -38.78 -14.07 -23.58
C LEU A 11 -37.90 -12.88 -23.18
N VAL A 12 -37.90 -12.57 -21.88
CA VAL A 12 -36.84 -11.75 -21.29
C VAL A 12 -35.60 -12.62 -21.20
N SER A 13 -34.72 -12.48 -22.19
CA SER A 13 -33.36 -13.01 -22.10
C SER A 13 -32.60 -12.21 -21.03
N PHE A 14 -32.72 -12.66 -19.79
CA PHE A 14 -31.92 -12.18 -18.68
C PHE A 14 -30.50 -12.73 -18.89
N PHE A 15 -29.67 -12.00 -19.62
CA PHE A 15 -28.23 -12.28 -19.61
C PHE A 15 -27.74 -11.97 -18.19
N LEU A 16 -27.65 -13.03 -17.38
CA LEU A 16 -26.99 -13.02 -16.08
C LEU A 16 -25.54 -12.62 -16.31
N THR A 17 -25.23 -11.33 -16.18
CA THR A 17 -23.86 -10.90 -15.96
C THR A 17 -23.47 -11.33 -14.55
N VAL A 18 -23.04 -12.59 -14.42
CA VAL A 18 -22.27 -13.03 -13.27
C VAL A 18 -20.91 -12.35 -13.38
N VAL A 19 -20.82 -11.12 -12.89
CA VAL A 19 -19.54 -10.54 -12.48
C VAL A 19 -19.38 -10.87 -11.00
N LEU A 20 -18.91 -12.10 -10.72
CA LEU A 20 -18.37 -12.42 -9.40
C LEU A 20 -16.86 -12.22 -9.44
N GLY A 21 -16.47 -10.96 -9.52
CA GLY A 21 -15.10 -10.52 -9.38
C GLY A 21 -15.11 -9.23 -8.59
N ALA A 22 -15.23 -9.32 -7.27
CA ALA A 22 -14.93 -8.17 -6.42
C ALA A 22 -13.45 -7.86 -6.61
N GLN A 23 -13.12 -6.94 -7.52
CA GLN A 23 -11.76 -6.44 -7.64
C GLN A 23 -11.35 -5.92 -6.25
N PRO A 24 -10.16 -6.30 -5.75
CA PRO A 24 -9.64 -5.74 -4.52
C PRO A 24 -9.72 -4.22 -4.59
N THR A 25 -10.47 -3.61 -3.68
CA THR A 25 -10.51 -2.15 -3.62
C THR A 25 -9.09 -1.63 -3.38
N HIS A 26 -8.74 -0.46 -3.94
CA HIS A 26 -7.43 0.16 -3.70
C HIS A 26 -7.08 0.28 -2.21
N ALA A 27 -8.09 0.37 -1.35
CA ALA A 27 -7.96 0.37 0.11
C ALA A 27 -7.55 -1.01 0.67
N SER A 28 -8.03 -2.11 0.11
CA SER A 28 -7.70 -3.47 0.57
C SER A 28 -6.27 -3.90 0.22
N LEU A 29 -5.71 -3.33 -0.85
CA LEU A 29 -4.31 -3.55 -1.26
C LEU A 29 -3.31 -2.76 -0.39
N LYS A 30 -3.77 -1.72 0.31
CA LYS A 30 -2.91 -0.77 1.01
C LYS A 30 -2.07 -1.47 2.11
N PRO A 31 -0.73 -1.30 2.13
CA PRO A 31 0.12 -1.86 3.18
C PRO A 31 -0.33 -1.45 4.58
N GLN A 32 -0.24 -2.36 5.54
CA GLN A 32 -0.71 -2.19 6.91
C GLN A 32 0.46 -2.06 7.89
N ARG A 33 0.21 -1.51 9.08
CA ARG A 33 1.20 -1.42 10.19
C ARG A 33 2.57 -0.91 9.75
N VAL A 34 2.58 0.17 8.97
CA VAL A 34 3.81 0.78 8.45
C VAL A 34 4.49 1.55 9.58
N GLN A 35 5.68 1.11 9.99
CA GLN A 35 6.41 1.68 11.12
C GLN A 35 7.92 1.51 10.97
N PHE A 36 8.67 2.44 11.56
CA PHE A 36 10.11 2.27 11.72
C PHE A 36 10.42 1.35 12.89
N GLN A 37 11.45 0.54 12.74
CA GLN A 37 12.14 -0.15 13.81
C GLN A 37 13.58 0.34 13.81
N SER A 38 14.04 0.85 14.95
CA SER A 38 15.38 1.40 15.09
C SER A 38 16.17 0.65 16.15
N ARG A 39 17.39 0.25 15.82
CA ARG A 39 18.35 -0.33 16.78
C ARG A 39 19.73 0.22 16.49
N ASN A 40 20.33 0.91 17.47
CA ASN A 40 21.64 1.55 17.30
C ASN A 40 21.71 2.43 16.03
N PHE A 41 20.66 3.20 15.76
CA PHE A 41 20.50 4.04 14.56
C PHE A 41 20.42 3.30 13.23
N HIS A 42 20.37 1.97 13.24
CA HIS A 42 19.93 1.21 12.09
C HIS A 42 18.41 1.30 11.99
N ASN A 43 17.91 1.98 10.96
CA ASN A 43 16.53 2.43 10.87
C ASN A 43 15.83 1.73 9.70
N ILE A 44 15.10 0.67 10.01
CA ILE A 44 14.40 -0.14 9.01
C ILE A 44 12.91 0.20 9.03
N LEU A 45 12.34 0.47 7.85
CA LEU A 45 10.91 0.62 7.67
C LEU A 45 10.28 -0.77 7.46
N HIS A 46 9.32 -1.15 8.29
CA HIS A 46 8.58 -2.42 8.19
C HIS A 46 7.11 -2.19 7.89
N TRP A 47 6.47 -3.15 7.21
CA TRP A 47 5.02 -3.17 6.98
C TRP A 47 4.46 -4.59 6.92
N GLN A 48 3.14 -4.69 6.93
CA GLN A 48 2.38 -5.89 6.62
C GLN A 48 1.69 -5.74 5.25
N PRO A 49 1.45 -6.85 4.53
CA PRO A 49 0.68 -6.82 3.29
C PRO A 49 -0.73 -6.22 3.47
N GLY A 50 -1.32 -5.73 2.37
CA GLY A 50 -2.75 -5.42 2.32
C GLY A 50 -3.62 -6.66 2.53
N ARG A 51 -4.84 -6.47 3.03
CA ARG A 51 -5.73 -7.56 3.44
C ARG A 51 -6.19 -8.46 2.29
N ALA A 52 -6.27 -7.92 1.08
CA ALA A 52 -6.64 -8.69 -0.11
C ALA A 52 -5.44 -9.28 -0.87
N LEU A 53 -4.21 -9.11 -0.37
CA LEU A 53 -3.04 -9.71 -0.99
C LEU A 53 -2.93 -11.17 -0.55
N ILE A 54 -3.07 -12.07 -1.52
CA ILE A 54 -2.92 -13.52 -1.34
C ILE A 54 -1.71 -13.94 -2.19
N GLY A 55 -0.63 -14.37 -1.55
CA GLY A 55 0.59 -14.84 -2.22
C GLY A 55 1.64 -13.76 -2.53
N ASN A 56 2.72 -14.17 -3.20
CA ASN A 56 3.98 -13.43 -3.31
C ASN A 56 4.11 -12.58 -4.59
N SER A 57 3.03 -12.36 -5.34
CA SER A 57 3.07 -11.64 -6.64
C SER A 57 3.04 -10.12 -6.51
N SER A 58 3.17 -9.59 -5.30
CA SER A 58 3.07 -8.15 -5.03
C SER A 58 4.45 -7.54 -4.83
N VAL A 59 4.64 -6.35 -5.37
CA VAL A 59 5.86 -5.56 -5.17
C VAL A 59 5.56 -4.28 -4.41
N TYR A 60 6.58 -3.75 -3.74
CA TYR A 60 6.49 -2.60 -2.86
C TYR A 60 7.44 -1.49 -3.30
N PHE A 61 7.01 -0.26 -3.06
CA PHE A 61 7.76 0.95 -3.41
C PHE A 61 7.82 1.84 -2.17
N VAL A 62 9.03 2.23 -1.78
CA VAL A 62 9.26 3.03 -0.59
C VAL A 62 9.68 4.45 -0.94
N GLN A 63 9.10 5.40 -0.21
CA GLN A 63 9.53 6.79 -0.21
C GLN A 63 9.75 7.28 1.21
N TYR A 64 10.58 8.29 1.34
CA TYR A 64 10.90 8.94 2.62
C TYR A 64 11.03 10.44 2.42
N LYS A 65 10.99 11.18 3.53
CA LYS A 65 11.36 12.59 3.59
C LYS A 65 11.68 13.01 5.01
N MET A 66 12.47 14.06 5.14
CA MET A 66 12.65 14.76 6.41
C MET A 66 11.40 15.60 6.71
N TYR A 67 11.12 15.83 7.99
CA TYR A 67 10.04 16.70 8.43
C TYR A 67 10.25 18.12 7.90
N GLY A 68 9.16 18.80 7.51
CA GLY A 68 9.23 20.11 6.86
C GLY A 68 9.55 20.07 5.36
N GLU A 69 10.17 19.01 4.83
CA GLU A 69 10.35 18.86 3.38
C GLU A 69 8.99 18.65 2.68
N ARG A 70 8.83 19.31 1.53
CA ARG A 70 7.62 19.19 0.70
C ARG A 70 7.66 17.95 -0.20
N GLN A 71 8.84 17.64 -0.73
CA GLN A 71 9.04 16.58 -1.71
C GLN A 71 9.33 15.24 -1.05
N TRP A 72 8.83 14.17 -1.67
CA TRP A 72 9.15 12.81 -1.29
C TRP A 72 10.30 12.28 -2.13
N LYS A 73 11.25 11.58 -1.50
CA LYS A 73 12.38 10.93 -2.18
C LYS A 73 12.10 9.43 -2.29
N SER A 74 12.39 8.85 -3.44
CA SER A 74 12.25 7.40 -3.67
C SER A 74 13.51 6.67 -3.24
N LYS A 75 13.36 5.63 -2.42
CA LYS A 75 14.47 4.73 -2.07
C LYS A 75 14.66 3.74 -3.21
N LYS A 76 15.73 3.92 -4.00
CA LYS A 76 15.98 3.16 -5.23
C LYS A 76 16.08 1.66 -4.96
N ASP A 77 16.78 1.29 -3.89
CA ASP A 77 16.99 -0.12 -3.52
C ASP A 77 15.69 -0.82 -3.07
N CYS A 78 14.67 -0.03 -2.72
CA CYS A 78 13.36 -0.52 -2.30
C CYS A 78 12.25 -0.14 -3.30
N TRP A 79 12.61 -0.02 -4.58
CA TRP A 79 11.68 0.35 -5.65
C TRP A 79 11.30 -0.87 -6.49
N GLY A 80 10.26 -1.59 -6.06
CA GLY A 80 9.78 -2.81 -6.72
C GLY A 80 10.24 -4.10 -6.04
N ILE A 81 10.41 -4.07 -4.72
CA ILE A 81 10.87 -5.20 -3.90
C ILE A 81 9.71 -6.08 -3.44
N GLN A 82 9.95 -7.34 -3.12
CA GLN A 82 8.92 -8.25 -2.58
C GLN A 82 8.95 -8.34 -1.05
N GLU A 83 10.07 -7.91 -0.47
CA GLU A 83 10.32 -7.85 0.95
C GLU A 83 9.33 -6.90 1.64
N LEU A 84 9.08 -7.18 2.92
CA LEU A 84 8.17 -6.40 3.76
C LEU A 84 8.91 -5.40 4.66
N PHE A 85 10.13 -5.07 4.26
CA PHE A 85 10.99 -4.12 4.94
C PHE A 85 11.88 -3.37 3.94
N CYS A 86 12.39 -2.23 4.38
CA CYS A 86 13.33 -1.43 3.61
C CYS A 86 14.28 -0.72 4.57
N ASP A 87 15.59 -0.84 4.33
CA ASP A 87 16.60 -0.11 5.06
C ASP A 87 16.61 1.37 4.62
N LEU A 88 16.42 2.26 5.58
CA LEU A 88 16.47 3.72 5.39
C LEU A 88 17.53 4.37 6.30
N THR A 89 18.52 3.59 6.76
CA THR A 89 19.55 4.04 7.71
C THR A 89 20.32 5.25 7.17
N ASP A 90 20.83 5.17 5.94
CA ASP A 90 21.60 6.24 5.32
C ASP A 90 20.72 7.49 5.07
N GLU A 91 19.47 7.26 4.71
CA GLU A 91 18.45 8.28 4.46
C GLU A 91 17.99 9.01 5.74
N THR A 92 18.25 8.43 6.91
CA THR A 92 17.87 8.93 8.23
C THR A 92 19.09 9.14 9.13
N SER A 93 20.23 9.45 8.51
CA SER A 93 21.52 9.60 9.17
C SER A 93 21.63 10.83 10.07
N ASP A 94 20.82 11.88 9.86
CA ASP A 94 20.69 12.98 10.83
C ASP A 94 19.75 12.56 11.96
N ILE A 95 20.33 12.06 13.04
CA ILE A 95 19.59 11.39 14.11
C ILE A 95 18.65 12.31 14.90
N GLN A 96 18.85 13.63 14.85
CA GLN A 96 18.01 14.60 15.57
C GLN A 96 16.78 15.01 14.76
N GLU A 97 16.83 14.84 13.45
CA GLU A 97 15.75 15.24 12.56
C GLU A 97 14.58 14.25 12.59
N PRO A 98 13.32 14.72 12.56
CA PRO A 98 12.18 13.86 12.37
C PRO A 98 12.00 13.50 10.88
N TYR A 99 11.51 12.29 10.63
CA TYR A 99 11.28 11.74 9.29
C TYR A 99 9.89 11.11 9.17
N TYR A 100 9.47 10.96 7.92
CA TYR A 100 8.35 10.11 7.53
C TYR A 100 8.80 9.10 6.48
N GLY A 101 8.32 7.87 6.62
CA GLY A 101 8.39 6.83 5.60
C GLY A 101 7.00 6.58 5.02
N ARG A 102 6.91 6.18 3.77
CA ARG A 102 5.68 5.67 3.18
C ARG A 102 5.94 4.54 2.20
N VAL A 103 5.00 3.63 2.12
CA VAL A 103 5.05 2.49 1.21
C VAL A 103 3.71 2.34 0.49
N ARG A 104 3.76 1.90 -0.76
CA ARG A 104 2.60 1.42 -1.52
C ARG A 104 2.92 0.08 -2.15
N THR A 105 1.90 -0.68 -2.48
CA THR A 105 2.05 -1.93 -3.23
C THR A 105 1.59 -1.77 -4.67
N ALA A 106 2.12 -2.59 -5.57
CA ALA A 106 1.49 -2.92 -6.83
C ALA A 106 1.22 -4.42 -6.92
N SER A 107 0.03 -4.78 -7.40
CA SER A 107 -0.39 -6.16 -7.63
C SER A 107 -1.41 -6.19 -8.77
N GLY A 108 -1.30 -7.17 -9.68
CA GLY A 108 -2.23 -7.32 -10.81
C GLY A 108 -2.37 -6.05 -11.68
N GLY A 109 -1.29 -5.31 -11.89
CA GLY A 109 -1.28 -4.05 -12.65
C GLY A 109 -1.86 -2.84 -11.93
N SER A 110 -2.38 -3.00 -10.70
CA SER A 110 -2.97 -1.92 -9.90
C SER A 110 -2.05 -1.49 -8.76
N HIS A 111 -2.04 -0.19 -8.47
CA HIS A 111 -1.29 0.37 -7.32
C HIS A 111 -2.24 0.68 -6.17
N SER A 112 -1.81 0.44 -4.93
CA SER A 112 -2.51 0.97 -3.76
C SER A 112 -2.24 2.47 -3.59
N GLY A 113 -3.05 3.11 -2.74
CA GLY A 113 -2.64 4.38 -2.13
C GLY A 113 -1.40 4.22 -1.23
N TRP A 114 -0.79 5.34 -0.86
CA TRP A 114 0.36 5.36 0.05
C TRP A 114 -0.06 5.15 1.51
N SER A 115 0.63 4.27 2.21
CA SER A 115 0.59 4.13 3.68
C SER A 115 1.81 4.79 4.28
N MET A 116 1.58 5.73 5.19
CA MET A 116 2.64 6.54 5.81
C MET A 116 2.83 6.13 7.27
N THR A 117 4.06 6.25 7.76
CA THR A 117 4.38 6.11 9.18
C THR A 117 3.83 7.27 10.00
N GLN A 118 3.81 7.09 11.32
CA GLN A 118 3.88 8.23 12.23
C GLN A 118 5.24 8.94 12.10
N ARG A 119 5.36 10.13 12.72
CA ARG A 119 6.64 10.84 12.80
C ARG A 119 7.65 9.97 13.56
N PHE A 120 8.83 9.80 12.99
CA PHE A 120 9.93 9.02 13.55
C PHE A 120 11.14 9.92 13.72
N THR A 121 11.80 9.89 14.88
CA THR A 121 13.07 10.60 15.10
C THR A 121 14.07 9.59 15.67
N PRO A 122 15.18 9.30 14.98
CA PRO A 122 16.12 8.25 15.39
C PRO A 122 16.60 8.40 16.84
N TRP A 123 16.88 9.62 17.29
CA TRP A 123 17.34 9.91 18.65
C TRP A 123 16.34 9.46 19.74
N TRP A 124 15.05 9.65 19.52
CA TRP A 124 14.01 9.36 20.52
C TRP A 124 13.66 7.87 20.62
N GLU A 125 13.90 7.08 19.57
CA GLU A 125 13.63 5.64 19.64
C GLU A 125 14.65 4.89 20.52
N ARG A 126 15.86 5.44 20.72
CA ARG A 126 16.83 4.85 21.66
C ARG A 126 16.31 4.80 23.10
N ALA A 127 15.49 5.78 23.49
CA ALA A 127 14.93 5.88 24.83
C ALA A 127 13.83 4.86 25.12
N LYS A 128 13.28 4.19 24.10
CA LYS A 128 12.28 3.12 24.29
C LYS A 128 12.90 1.72 24.41
N GLY A 129 14.19 1.58 24.12
CA GLY A 129 14.92 0.31 24.09
C GLY A 129 15.92 0.12 25.23
N VAL A 130 15.82 0.91 26.31
CA VAL A 130 16.54 0.73 27.58
C VAL A 130 15.56 0.30 28.65
#